data_AF-A0AAJ0SCM9-F1
#
_entry.id   AF-A0AAJ0SCM9-F1
#
_cell.length_a   1.000
_cell.length_b   1.000
_cell.length_c   1.000
_cell.angle_alpha   90.00
_cell.angle_beta   90.00
_cell.angle_gamma   90.00
#
_symmetry.space_group_name_H-M   'P 1'
#
loop_
_entity.id
_entity.type
_entity.pdbx_description
1 polymer ?
#
loop_
_entity_poly.entity_id
_entity_poly.type
_entity_poly.pdbx_seq_one_letter_code
_entity_poly.pdbx_strand_id
1 'polypeptide(L)'
;MITINDDIIMIQKSALLFFILVVFQSNAQTMETVNKVKTSYQSCLNNGSGMKNCAIEYYNQSDSLLNVAYKNLKLKLSSKEQSKLKKEQLDWIKKRDLYFEKVYSDTKKEGHFIEGSSDFDMVVFDEKANYVFARVKELIKRI
;
A
#
# COMPACT_ATOMS: atom_id res chain seq x y z
N MET A 1 41.14 -21.30 36.68
CA MET A 1 39.97 -20.44 36.97
C MET A 1 39.86 -19.40 35.86
N ILE A 2 39.51 -19.86 34.65
CA ILE A 2 39.31 -19.04 33.43
C ILE A 2 38.18 -19.75 32.68
N THR A 3 36.92 -19.46 33.02
CA THR A 3 35.77 -20.07 32.32
C THR A 3 34.59 -19.10 32.28
N ILE A 4 34.30 -18.44 33.40
CA ILE A 4 33.09 -17.60 33.54
C ILE A 4 33.07 -16.40 32.57
N ASN A 5 34.20 -15.75 32.32
CA ASN A 5 34.24 -14.52 31.51
C ASN A 5 34.13 -14.80 30.01
N ASP A 6 34.71 -15.92 29.54
CA ASP A 6 34.64 -16.34 28.15
C ASP A 6 33.25 -16.87 27.77
N ASP A 7 32.58 -17.56 28.70
CA ASP A 7 31.20 -18.02 28.54
C ASP A 7 30.22 -16.85 28.44
N ILE A 8 30.39 -15.79 29.25
CA ILE A 8 29.56 -14.58 29.17
C ILE A 8 29.75 -13.86 27.83
N ILE A 9 30.99 -13.78 27.32
CA ILE A 9 31.30 -13.17 26.02
C ILE A 9 30.69 -14.01 24.88
N MET A 10 30.72 -15.35 24.96
CA MET A 10 30.09 -16.23 23.96
C MET A 10 28.56 -16.15 23.97
N ILE A 11 27.94 -16.03 25.15
CA ILE A 11 26.49 -15.84 25.29
C ILE A 11 26.08 -14.47 24.75
N GLN A 12 26.84 -13.41 25.02
CA GLN A 12 26.59 -12.07 24.47
C GLN A 12 26.71 -12.04 22.93
N LYS A 13 27.75 -12.68 22.37
CA LYS A 13 27.92 -12.77 20.91
C LYS A 13 26.79 -13.56 20.25
N SER A 14 26.33 -14.64 20.89
CA SER A 14 25.20 -15.44 20.42
C SER A 14 23.88 -14.68 20.49
N ALA A 15 23.65 -13.89 21.55
CA ALA A 15 22.49 -13.02 21.69
C ALA A 15 22.46 -11.91 20.63
N LEU A 16 23.63 -11.32 20.30
CA LEU A 16 23.76 -10.30 19.26
C LEU A 16 23.46 -10.87 17.86
N LEU A 17 23.92 -12.10 17.57
CA LEU A 17 23.63 -12.83 16.33
C LEU A 17 22.14 -13.16 16.18
N PHE A 18 21.48 -13.52 17.27
CA PHE A 18 20.03 -13.80 17.27
C PHE A 18 19.20 -12.53 17.00
N PHE A 19 19.62 -11.37 17.52
CA PHE A 19 18.96 -10.09 17.26
C PHE A 19 19.04 -9.66 15.79
N ILE A 20 20.14 -9.97 15.09
CA ILE A 20 20.31 -9.64 13.66
C ILE A 20 19.39 -10.48 12.76
N LEU A 21 19.03 -11.70 13.16
CA LEU A 21 18.17 -12.59 12.37
C LEU A 21 16.68 -12.24 12.47
N VAL A 22 16.24 -11.59 13.54
CA VAL A 22 14.82 -11.21 13.74
C VAL A 22 14.41 -9.99 12.92
N VAL A 23 15.37 -9.18 12.46
CA VAL A 23 15.09 -7.93 11.72
C VAL A 23 14.68 -8.16 10.25
N PHE A 24 14.72 -9.40 9.76
CA PHE A 24 14.33 -9.74 8.38
C PHE A 24 12.86 -10.15 8.23
N GLN A 25 11.95 -9.57 9.01
CA GLN A 25 10.51 -9.65 8.73
C GLN A 25 10.20 -8.77 7.51
N SER A 26 10.58 -9.27 6.32
CA SER A 26 10.24 -8.67 5.04
C SER A 26 8.74 -8.85 4.82
N ASN A 27 7.98 -7.78 5.06
CA ASN A 27 6.55 -7.74 4.72
C ASN A 27 6.40 -7.74 3.18
N ALA A 28 6.50 -8.91 2.57
CA ALA A 28 6.10 -9.11 1.19
C ALA A 28 4.59 -8.88 1.12
N GLN A 29 4.17 -7.79 0.47
CA GLN A 29 2.75 -7.57 0.22
C GLN A 29 2.22 -8.60 -0.76
N THR A 30 1.15 -9.27 -0.35
CA THR A 30 0.51 -10.33 -1.14
C THR A 30 -0.90 -9.89 -1.54
N MET A 31 -1.52 -10.69 -2.41
CA MET A 31 -2.94 -10.52 -2.72
C MET A 31 -3.82 -10.66 -1.46
N GLU A 32 -3.36 -11.40 -0.45
CA GLU A 32 -4.03 -11.52 0.84
C GLU A 32 -4.08 -10.18 1.58
N THR A 33 -3.01 -9.39 1.57
CA THR A 33 -3.00 -8.03 2.16
C THR A 33 -4.04 -7.13 1.47
N VAL A 34 -4.12 -7.18 0.14
CA VAL A 34 -5.14 -6.44 -0.63
C VAL A 34 -6.56 -6.86 -0.23
N ASN A 35 -6.79 -8.17 -0.07
CA ASN A 35 -8.08 -8.70 0.35
C ASN A 35 -8.42 -8.30 1.79
N LYS A 36 -7.45 -8.31 2.71
CA LYS A 36 -7.65 -7.85 4.09
C LYS A 36 -8.08 -6.38 4.13
N VAL A 37 -7.43 -5.50 3.37
CA VAL A 37 -7.83 -4.09 3.29
C VAL A 37 -9.25 -3.93 2.76
N LYS A 38 -9.64 -4.68 1.71
CA LYS A 38 -11.01 -4.67 1.20
C LYS A 38 -12.03 -5.14 2.24
N THR A 39 -11.73 -6.21 2.97
CA THR A 39 -12.60 -6.70 4.05
C THR A 39 -12.71 -5.69 5.19
N SER A 40 -11.60 -5.05 5.58
CA SER A 40 -11.61 -3.98 6.59
C SER A 40 -12.43 -2.77 6.13
N TYR A 41 -12.33 -2.39 4.86
CA TYR A 41 -13.14 -1.34 4.28
C TYR A 41 -14.64 -1.68 4.35
N GLN A 42 -15.03 -2.88 3.90
CA GLN A 42 -16.43 -3.32 3.97
C GLN A 42 -16.95 -3.38 5.42
N SER A 43 -16.12 -3.85 6.36
CA SER A 43 -16.46 -3.85 7.78
C SER A 43 -16.68 -2.42 8.31
N CYS A 44 -15.84 -1.47 7.89
CA CYS A 44 -15.99 -0.06 8.23
C CYS A 44 -17.32 0.51 7.70
N LEU A 45 -17.67 0.24 6.44
CA LEU A 45 -18.94 0.66 5.86
C LEU A 45 -20.14 0.05 6.60
N ASN A 46 -20.07 -1.22 6.96
CA ASN A 46 -21.15 -1.93 7.67
C ASN A 46 -21.45 -1.34 9.05
N ASN A 47 -20.50 -0.65 9.68
CA ASN A 47 -20.73 0.04 10.95
C ASN A 47 -21.66 1.26 10.81
N GLY A 48 -21.95 1.73 9.59
CA GLY A 48 -22.93 2.78 9.34
C GLY A 48 -22.51 4.20 9.70
N SER A 49 -21.37 4.37 10.39
CA SER A 49 -20.89 5.66 10.89
C SER A 49 -19.54 6.03 10.28
N GLY A 50 -19.35 7.31 9.98
CA GLY A 50 -18.07 7.81 9.45
C GLY A 50 -17.68 7.22 8.09
N MET A 51 -18.64 6.86 7.23
CA MET A 51 -18.38 6.18 5.95
C MET A 51 -17.42 6.97 5.03
N LYS A 52 -17.48 8.30 5.01
CA LYS A 52 -16.48 9.15 4.34
C LYS A 52 -15.05 8.87 4.82
N ASN A 53 -14.85 8.72 6.12
CA ASN A 53 -13.53 8.39 6.68
C ASN A 53 -13.10 6.97 6.30
N CYS A 54 -14.05 6.02 6.19
CA CYS A 54 -13.75 4.69 5.67
C CYS A 54 -13.20 4.75 4.24
N ALA A 55 -13.83 5.53 3.34
CA ALA A 55 -13.40 5.68 1.96
C ALA A 55 -12.03 6.38 1.84
N ILE A 56 -11.81 7.45 2.61
CA ILE A 56 -10.51 8.15 2.68
C ILE A 56 -9.41 7.19 3.15
N GLU A 57 -9.66 6.42 4.20
CA GLU A 57 -8.69 5.48 4.74
C GLU A 57 -8.42 4.33 3.78
N TYR A 58 -9.45 3.81 3.09
CA TYR A 58 -9.30 2.80 2.05
C TYR A 58 -8.42 3.29 0.90
N TYR A 59 -8.57 4.55 0.48
CA TYR A 59 -7.67 5.19 -0.48
C TYR A 59 -6.23 5.32 0.07
N ASN A 60 -6.04 5.82 1.30
CA ASN A 60 -4.71 5.97 1.91
C ASN A 60 -3.98 4.63 1.99
N GLN A 61 -4.69 3.57 2.39
CA GLN A 61 -4.14 2.23 2.42
C GLN A 61 -3.76 1.75 1.03
N SER A 62 -4.59 2.01 0.00
CA SER A 62 -4.26 1.67 -1.38
C SER A 62 -2.95 2.34 -1.86
N ASP A 63 -2.75 3.62 -1.55
CA ASP A 63 -1.55 4.38 -1.96
C ASP A 63 -0.30 3.95 -1.18
N SER A 64 -0.46 3.64 0.11
CA SER A 64 0.62 3.03 0.91
C SER A 64 1.05 1.68 0.34
N LEU A 65 0.08 0.81 0.00
CA LEU A 65 0.35 -0.49 -0.64
C LEU A 65 1.04 -0.32 -2.00
N LEU A 66 0.68 0.69 -2.80
CA LEU A 66 1.33 0.95 -4.09
C LEU A 66 2.84 1.15 -3.94
N ASN A 67 3.24 1.99 -2.98
CA ASN A 67 4.64 2.30 -2.74
C ASN A 67 5.44 1.08 -2.29
N VAL A 68 4.85 0.23 -1.44
CA VAL A 68 5.52 -0.98 -0.97
C VAL A 68 5.59 -2.04 -2.08
N ALA A 69 4.50 -2.30 -2.81
CA ALA A 69 4.50 -3.24 -3.94
C ALA A 69 5.53 -2.84 -5.01
N TYR A 70 5.63 -1.54 -5.32
CA TYR A 70 6.64 -1.01 -6.23
C TYR A 70 8.07 -1.25 -5.73
N LYS A 71 8.36 -0.96 -4.45
CA LYS A 71 9.67 -1.20 -3.84
C LYS A 71 10.03 -2.69 -3.86
N ASN A 72 9.09 -3.55 -3.49
CA ASN A 72 9.29 -5.00 -3.45
C ASN A 72 9.58 -5.58 -4.83
N LEU A 73 8.83 -5.16 -5.87
CA LEU A 73 9.12 -5.56 -7.24
C LEU A 73 10.49 -5.06 -7.68
N LYS A 74 10.82 -3.79 -7.41
CA LYS A 74 12.10 -3.19 -7.80
C LYS A 74 13.30 -3.97 -7.26
N LEU A 75 13.22 -4.49 -6.02
CA LEU A 75 14.30 -5.29 -5.41
C LEU A 75 14.59 -6.61 -6.14
N LYS A 76 13.63 -7.16 -6.88
CA LYS A 76 13.78 -8.42 -7.63
C LYS A 76 14.27 -8.24 -9.07
N LEU A 77 14.33 -7.00 -9.55
CA LEU A 77 14.62 -6.68 -10.94
C LEU A 77 16.09 -6.29 -11.16
N SER A 78 16.62 -6.60 -12.34
CA SER A 78 17.92 -6.08 -12.80
C SER A 78 17.90 -4.57 -12.95
N SER A 79 19.06 -3.91 -12.95
CA SER A 79 19.18 -2.45 -13.11
C SER A 79 18.44 -1.91 -14.34
N LYS A 80 18.49 -2.63 -15.48
CA LYS A 80 17.78 -2.26 -16.71
C LYS A 80 16.26 -2.33 -16.52
N GLU A 81 15.77 -3.40 -15.89
CA GLU A 81 14.35 -3.57 -15.61
C GLU A 81 13.85 -2.58 -14.54
N GLN A 82 14.67 -2.21 -13.57
CA GLN A 82 14.35 -1.16 -12.60
C GLN A 82 14.16 0.21 -13.29
N SER A 83 15.03 0.56 -14.25
CA SER A 83 14.85 1.78 -15.05
C SER A 83 13.55 1.74 -15.85
N LYS A 84 13.21 0.58 -16.44
CA LYS A 84 11.95 0.40 -17.16
C LYS A 84 10.74 0.55 -16.22
N LEU A 85 10.77 -0.12 -15.07
CA LEU A 85 9.72 -0.04 -14.05
C LEU A 85 9.53 1.40 -13.55
N LYS A 86 10.62 2.15 -13.34
CA LYS A 86 10.55 3.57 -12.96
C LYS A 86 9.81 4.39 -14.02
N LYS A 87 10.11 4.19 -15.31
CA LYS A 87 9.42 4.88 -16.40
C LYS A 87 7.93 4.49 -16.46
N GLU A 88 7.63 3.20 -16.39
CA GLU A 88 6.25 2.68 -16.33
C GLU A 88 5.46 3.33 -15.18
N GLN A 89 6.08 3.45 -14.00
CA GLN A 89 5.44 4.03 -12.82
C GLN A 89 5.21 5.54 -12.96
N LEU A 90 6.15 6.28 -13.53
CA LEU A 90 5.99 7.72 -13.79
C LEU A 90 4.86 7.98 -14.81
N ASP A 91 4.79 7.17 -15.86
CA ASP A 91 3.73 7.29 -16.86
C ASP A 91 2.36 6.88 -16.28
N TRP A 92 2.32 5.88 -15.40
CA TRP A 92 1.11 5.53 -14.67
C TRP A 92 0.65 6.65 -13.73
N ILE A 93 1.55 7.32 -13.01
CA ILE A 93 1.21 8.45 -12.14
C ILE A 93 0.53 9.58 -12.92
N LYS A 94 1.06 9.94 -14.11
CA LYS A 94 0.40 10.95 -14.97
C LYS A 94 -1.03 10.55 -15.36
N LYS A 95 -1.24 9.27 -15.67
CA LYS A 95 -2.58 8.74 -16.01
C LYS A 95 -3.51 8.73 -14.79
N ARG A 96 -2.98 8.41 -13.61
CA ARG A 96 -3.72 8.47 -12.33
C ARG A 96 -4.20 9.88 -12.07
N ASP A 97 -3.33 10.87 -12.22
CA ASP A 97 -3.67 12.26 -11.89
C ASP A 97 -4.79 12.78 -12.82
N LEU A 98 -4.70 12.49 -14.13
CA LEU A 98 -5.78 12.77 -15.09
C LEU A 98 -7.07 12.00 -14.77
N TYR A 99 -6.97 10.75 -14.35
CA TYR A 99 -8.13 9.96 -13.92
C TYR A 99 -8.80 10.59 -12.69
N PHE A 100 -8.01 11.07 -11.72
CA PHE A 100 -8.52 11.65 -10.48
C PHE A 100 -9.24 12.98 -10.74
N GLU A 101 -8.69 13.81 -11.62
CA GLU A 101 -9.36 15.03 -12.09
C GLU A 101 -10.68 14.71 -12.81
N LYS A 102 -10.68 13.69 -13.66
CA LYS A 102 -11.87 13.24 -14.38
C LYS A 102 -12.95 12.74 -13.42
N VAL A 103 -12.62 11.84 -12.49
CA VAL A 103 -13.54 11.33 -11.46
C VAL A 103 -14.18 12.50 -10.71
N TYR A 104 -13.37 13.44 -10.21
CA TYR A 104 -13.88 14.60 -9.51
C TYR A 104 -14.83 15.44 -10.36
N SER A 105 -14.43 15.75 -11.60
CA SER A 105 -15.26 16.53 -12.52
C SER A 105 -16.56 15.82 -12.87
N ASP A 106 -16.54 14.51 -13.04
CA ASP A 106 -17.72 13.74 -13.46
C ASP A 106 -18.71 13.62 -12.30
N THR A 107 -18.25 13.27 -11.09
CA THR A 107 -19.08 13.26 -9.87
C THR A 107 -19.73 14.62 -9.61
N LYS A 108 -19.01 15.71 -9.88
CA LYS A 108 -19.56 17.08 -9.78
C LYS A 108 -20.63 17.37 -10.83
N LYS A 109 -20.44 16.91 -12.07
CA LYS A 109 -21.35 17.15 -13.20
C LYS A 109 -22.63 16.32 -13.12
N GLU A 110 -22.56 15.11 -12.59
CA GLU A 110 -23.73 14.23 -12.41
C GLU A 110 -24.81 14.89 -11.55
N GLY A 111 -24.44 15.81 -10.66
CA GLY A 111 -25.39 16.62 -9.88
C GLY A 111 -26.15 15.83 -8.82
N HIS A 112 -25.84 14.55 -8.64
CA HIS A 112 -26.42 13.69 -7.60
C HIS A 112 -25.94 14.08 -6.20
N PHE A 113 -24.75 14.67 -6.09
CA PHE A 113 -24.14 15.01 -4.81
C PHE A 113 -23.68 16.47 -4.79
N ILE A 114 -23.79 17.09 -3.62
CA ILE A 114 -23.23 18.42 -3.37
C ILE A 114 -21.72 18.26 -3.24
N GLU A 115 -20.94 19.04 -3.98
CA GLU A 115 -19.48 19.06 -3.88
C GLU A 115 -19.03 19.27 -2.43
N GLY A 116 -18.14 18.39 -1.95
CA GLY A 116 -17.65 18.37 -0.56
C GLY A 116 -18.59 17.75 0.48
N SER A 117 -19.77 17.25 0.07
CA SER A 117 -20.62 16.42 0.94
C SER A 117 -19.98 15.06 1.23
N SER A 118 -20.50 14.36 2.25
CA SER A 118 -20.02 13.02 2.61
C SER A 118 -20.11 12.06 1.42
N ASP A 119 -21.26 12.02 0.75
CA ASP A 119 -21.49 11.08 -0.36
C ASP A 119 -20.64 11.42 -1.58
N PHE A 120 -20.49 12.72 -1.89
CA PHE A 120 -19.57 13.18 -2.94
C PHE A 120 -18.14 12.68 -2.69
N ASP A 121 -17.63 12.92 -1.49
CA ASP A 121 -16.26 12.53 -1.14
C ASP A 121 -16.10 11.01 -1.14
N MET A 122 -17.09 10.26 -0.65
CA MET A 122 -17.06 8.79 -0.67
C MET A 122 -16.89 8.25 -2.09
N VAL A 123 -17.71 8.71 -3.04
CA VAL A 123 -17.62 8.29 -4.44
C VAL A 123 -16.24 8.61 -5.02
N VAL A 124 -15.75 9.84 -4.80
CA VAL A 124 -14.45 10.27 -5.32
C VAL A 124 -13.31 9.42 -4.74
N PHE A 125 -13.30 9.17 -3.42
CA PHE A 125 -12.23 8.39 -2.79
C PHE A 125 -12.30 6.90 -3.13
N ASP A 126 -13.48 6.32 -3.29
CA ASP A 126 -13.64 4.92 -3.69
C ASP A 126 -13.11 4.66 -5.10
N GLU A 127 -13.46 5.53 -6.05
CA GLU A 127 -12.95 5.45 -7.41
C GLU A 127 -11.42 5.59 -7.47
N LYS A 128 -10.88 6.54 -6.70
CA LYS A 128 -9.43 6.71 -6.56
C LYS A 128 -8.76 5.45 -6.00
N ALA A 129 -9.31 4.90 -4.92
CA ALA A 129 -8.79 3.70 -4.28
C ALA A 129 -8.81 2.50 -5.25
N ASN A 130 -9.92 2.31 -5.98
CA ASN A 130 -10.06 1.22 -6.94
C ASN A 130 -9.02 1.30 -8.06
N TYR A 131 -8.77 2.51 -8.59
CA TYR A 131 -7.74 2.73 -9.59
C TYR A 131 -6.33 2.38 -9.08
N VAL A 132 -6.00 2.80 -7.86
CA VAL A 132 -4.71 2.49 -7.22
C VAL A 132 -4.57 0.99 -6.94
N PHE A 133 -5.62 0.34 -6.42
CA PHE A 133 -5.61 -1.10 -6.18
C PHE A 133 -5.40 -1.93 -7.43
N ALA A 134 -5.90 -1.50 -8.59
CA ALA A 134 -5.64 -2.17 -9.86
C ALA A 134 -4.12 -2.23 -10.14
N ARG A 135 -3.41 -1.12 -9.91
CA ARG A 135 -1.95 -1.04 -10.06
C ARG A 135 -1.22 -1.86 -9.00
N VAL A 136 -1.65 -1.79 -7.74
CA VAL A 136 -1.09 -2.64 -6.65
C VAL A 136 -1.12 -4.12 -7.05
N LYS A 137 -2.28 -4.60 -7.53
CA LYS A 137 -2.44 -6.00 -7.97
C LYS A 137 -1.55 -6.34 -9.17
N GLU A 138 -1.40 -5.43 -10.12
CA GLU A 138 -0.50 -5.62 -11.26
C GLU A 138 0.95 -5.76 -10.81
N LEU A 139 1.41 -4.88 -9.91
CA LEU A 139 2.78 -4.93 -9.38
C LEU A 139 3.03 -6.20 -8.58
N ILE A 140 2.10 -6.60 -7.70
CA ILE A 140 2.21 -7.83 -6.91
C ILE A 140 2.29 -9.08 -7.80
N LYS A 141 1.56 -9.14 -8.91
CA LYS A 141 1.63 -10.27 -9.85
C LYS A 141 2.99 -10.41 -10.55
N ARG A 142 3.81 -9.36 -10.54
CA ARG A 142 5.14 -9.32 -11.15
C ARG A 142 6.27 -9.60 -10.14
N ILE A 143 5.95 -9.64 -8.84
CA ILE A 143 6.87 -9.99 -7.73
C ILE A 143 7.12 -11.49 -7.76
#